data_AF-A0A804N405-F1
#
_entry.id   AF-A0A804N405-F1
#
_cell.length_a   1.000
_cell.length_b   1.000
_cell.length_c   1.000
_cell.angle_alpha   90.00
_cell.angle_beta   90.00
_cell.angle_gamma   90.00
#
_symmetry.space_group_name_H-M   'P 1'
#
loop_
_entity.id
_entity.type
_entity.pdbx_description
1 polymer ?
#
loop_
_entity_poly.entity_id
_entity_poly.type
_entity_poly.pdbx_seq_one_letter_code
_entity_poly.pdbx_strand_id
1 'polypeptide(L)'
;MVMVPGGVAPLHSHPGGTELIFVIEGSVVSGFISATLNRVYTKTLDNPGLQILDFALFANDLPTEVVNKVTNLDELQIVKLKALFGGRG
;
A
#
# COMPACT_ATOMS: atom_id res chain seq x y z
N MET A 1 -11.27 -6.75 -9.00
CA MET A 1 -10.73 -7.54 -10.12
C MET A 1 -10.61 -9.00 -9.68
N VAL A 2 -10.94 -9.97 -10.53
CA VAL A 2 -10.72 -11.41 -10.24
C VAL A 2 -9.42 -11.84 -10.89
N MET A 3 -8.54 -12.46 -10.11
CA MET A 3 -7.22 -12.88 -10.54
C MET A 3 -7.17 -14.40 -10.67
N VAL A 4 -6.53 -14.89 -11.73
CA VAL A 4 -6.20 -16.31 -11.92
C VAL A 4 -4.73 -16.55 -11.54
N PRO A 5 -4.29 -17.80 -11.30
CA PRO A 5 -2.87 -18.08 -11.07
C PRO A 5 -1.99 -17.51 -12.19
N GLY A 6 -0.97 -16.74 -11.80
CA GLY A 6 -0.07 -16.04 -12.74
C GLY A 6 -0.61 -14.72 -13.32
N GLY A 7 -1.84 -14.32 -12.99
CA GLY A 7 -2.37 -13.02 -13.36
C GLY A 7 -1.60 -11.87 -12.71
N VAL A 8 -1.49 -10.74 -13.42
CA VAL A 8 -0.87 -9.51 -12.91
C VAL A 8 -1.80 -8.33 -13.12
N ALA A 9 -2.08 -7.59 -12.04
CA ALA A 9 -2.66 -6.26 -12.12
C ALA A 9 -1.57 -5.31 -12.60
N PRO A 10 -1.76 -4.54 -13.68
CA PRO A 10 -0.79 -3.51 -14.05
C PRO A 10 -0.62 -2.49 -12.91
N LEU A 11 0.61 -1.98 -12.77
CA LEU A 11 0.87 -0.85 -11.89
C LEU A 11 0.02 0.34 -12.32
N HIS A 12 -0.70 0.94 -11.39
CA HIS A 12 -1.58 2.08 -11.63
C HIS A 12 -1.64 2.99 -10.40
N SER A 13 -2.26 4.17 -10.56
CA SER A 13 -2.49 5.13 -9.48
C SER A 13 -3.76 5.93 -9.74
N HIS A 14 -4.43 6.37 -8.67
CA HIS A 14 -5.58 7.28 -8.74
C HIS A 14 -5.53 8.28 -7.57
N PRO A 15 -5.76 9.59 -7.81
CA PRO A 15 -5.77 10.58 -6.73
C PRO A 15 -6.90 10.32 -5.73
N GLY A 16 -6.58 10.33 -4.44
CA GLY A 16 -7.57 10.23 -3.35
C GLY A 16 -8.31 8.89 -3.25
N GLY A 17 -7.84 7.84 -3.94
CA GLY A 17 -8.41 6.50 -3.87
C GLY A 17 -7.84 5.67 -2.72
N THR A 18 -8.65 4.77 -2.18
CA THR A 18 -8.22 3.64 -1.32
C THR A 18 -8.28 2.35 -2.14
N GLU A 19 -7.45 1.38 -1.81
CA GLU A 19 -7.43 0.07 -2.46
C GLU A 19 -7.62 -1.04 -1.41
N LEU A 20 -8.48 -2.00 -1.74
CA LEU A 20 -8.74 -3.17 -0.91
C LEU A 20 -8.54 -4.44 -1.74
N ILE A 21 -7.75 -5.36 -1.21
CA ILE A 21 -7.49 -6.66 -1.82
C ILE A 21 -7.93 -7.74 -0.86
N PHE A 22 -8.81 -8.63 -1.34
CA PHE A 22 -9.28 -9.79 -0.61
C PHE A 22 -8.96 -11.07 -1.38
N VAL A 23 -8.22 -11.97 -0.73
CA VAL A 23 -7.82 -13.28 -1.27
C VAL A 23 -8.66 -14.35 -0.59
N ILE A 24 -9.50 -15.03 -1.38
CA ILE A 24 -10.35 -16.15 -0.95
C ILE A 24 -9.76 -17.53 -1.25
N GLU A 25 -8.81 -17.59 -2.18
CA GLU A 25 -8.11 -18.80 -2.59
C GLU A 25 -6.74 -18.42 -3.16
N GLY A 26 -5.75 -19.28 -2.93
CA GLY A 26 -4.37 -19.04 -3.38
C GLY A 26 -3.66 -17.94 -2.60
N SER A 27 -2.76 -17.24 -3.28
CA SER A 27 -2.02 -16.11 -2.73
C SER A 27 -1.78 -15.01 -3.76
N VAL A 28 -1.65 -13.77 -3.29
CA VAL A 28 -1.35 -12.60 -4.11
C VAL A 28 -0.21 -11.83 -3.46
N VAL A 29 0.81 -11.47 -4.25
CA VAL A 29 1.82 -10.50 -3.82
C VAL A 29 1.31 -9.10 -4.18
N SER A 30 1.12 -8.26 -3.18
CA SER A 30 0.61 -6.90 -3.33
C SER A 30 1.55 -5.90 -2.66
N GLY A 31 1.55 -4.65 -3.11
CA GLY A 31 2.48 -3.65 -2.62
C GLY A 31 2.39 -2.31 -3.32
N PHE A 32 3.32 -1.43 -3.00
CA PHE A 32 3.51 -0.16 -3.66
C PHE A 32 4.99 0.07 -3.98
N ILE A 33 5.27 1.01 -4.86
CA ILE A 33 6.62 1.44 -5.22
C ILE A 33 6.81 2.90 -4.83
N SER A 34 7.92 3.19 -4.14
CA SER A 34 8.29 4.58 -3.86
C SER A 34 9.10 5.16 -5.00
N ALA A 35 8.71 6.34 -5.49
CA ALA A 35 9.43 7.05 -6.53
C ALA A 35 10.82 7.54 -6.07
N THR A 36 11.01 7.85 -4.78
CA THR A 36 12.29 8.37 -4.25
C THR A 36 13.41 7.34 -4.34
N LEU A 37 13.09 6.09 -3.97
CA LEU A 37 14.08 5.01 -3.84
C LEU A 37 13.99 4.00 -4.98
N ASN A 38 13.03 4.17 -5.89
CA ASN A 38 12.61 3.15 -6.86
C ASN A 38 12.48 1.76 -6.20
N ARG A 39 11.97 1.74 -4.96
CA ARG A 39 11.93 0.56 -4.10
C ARG A 39 10.51 0.04 -4.00
N VAL A 40 10.37 -1.25 -4.23
CA VAL A 40 9.10 -1.97 -4.10
C VAL A 40 8.95 -2.47 -2.65
N TYR A 41 7.79 -2.22 -2.07
CA TYR A 41 7.39 -2.71 -0.76
C TYR A 41 6.21 -3.65 -0.95
N THR A 42 6.40 -4.94 -0.67
CA THR A 42 5.39 -5.95 -0.92
C THR A 42 5.01 -6.73 0.33
N LYS A 43 3.83 -7.34 0.29
CA LYS A 43 3.33 -8.31 1.22
C LYS A 43 2.65 -9.43 0.42
N THR A 44 2.97 -10.68 0.77
CA THR A 44 2.21 -11.83 0.31
C THR A 44 0.94 -11.95 1.15
N LEU A 45 -0.20 -12.00 0.48
CA LEU A 45 -1.50 -12.26 1.07
C LEU A 45 -1.88 -13.70 0.75
N ASP A 46 -1.91 -14.56 1.76
CA ASP A 46 -2.36 -15.95 1.64
C ASP A 46 -3.83 -16.08 2.03
N ASN A 47 -4.49 -17.16 1.63
CA ASN A 47 -5.90 -17.41 1.96
C ASN A 47 -6.17 -17.69 3.46
N PRO A 48 -7.15 -17.03 4.11
CA PRO A 48 -7.82 -15.81 3.67
C PRO A 48 -6.95 -14.59 3.96
N GLY A 49 -6.84 -13.69 2.99
CA GLY A 49 -5.95 -12.54 3.05
C GLY A 49 -6.72 -11.26 2.82
N LEU A 50 -6.56 -10.27 3.70
CA LEU A 50 -7.10 -8.94 3.51
C LEU A 50 -5.98 -7.91 3.61
N GLN A 51 -5.90 -7.04 2.61
CA GLN A 51 -5.09 -5.83 2.67
C GLN A 51 -5.97 -4.63 2.38
N ILE A 52 -5.91 -3.67 3.29
CA ILE A 52 -6.39 -2.31 3.08
C ILE A 52 -5.14 -1.45 2.92
N LEU A 53 -4.99 -0.82 1.77
CA LEU A 53 -3.75 -0.13 1.40
C LEU A 53 -3.38 0.97 2.40
N ASP A 54 -4.37 1.65 2.98
CA ASP A 54 -4.14 2.75 3.93
C ASP A 54 -3.37 2.29 5.18
N PHE A 55 -3.63 1.09 5.71
CA PHE A 55 -2.83 0.56 6.83
C PHE A 55 -1.39 0.26 6.39
N ALA A 56 -1.19 -0.23 5.17
CA ALA A 56 0.17 -0.46 4.66
C ALA A 56 0.93 0.87 4.47
N LEU A 57 0.26 1.96 4.09
CA LEU A 57 0.86 3.27 3.87
C LEU A 57 1.08 4.07 5.16
N PHE A 58 0.19 3.96 6.14
CA PHE A 58 0.16 4.84 7.32
C PHE A 58 0.36 4.14 8.67
N ALA A 59 0.20 2.82 8.79
CA ALA A 59 0.48 2.07 10.02
C ALA A 59 1.89 1.44 10.01
N ASN A 60 2.88 2.14 9.45
CA ASN A 60 4.27 1.71 9.36
C ASN A 60 5.23 2.74 9.97
N ASP A 61 6.53 2.46 9.93
CA ASP A 61 7.63 3.32 10.39
C ASP A 61 8.54 3.83 9.25
N LEU A 62 8.09 3.73 7.99
CA LEU A 62 8.82 4.25 6.83
C LEU A 62 8.98 5.76 6.93
N PRO A 63 10.05 6.38 6.41
CA PRO A 63 10.16 7.84 6.39
C PRO A 63 8.96 8.51 5.71
N THR A 64 8.45 9.61 6.26
CA THR A 64 7.32 10.37 5.69
C THR A 64 7.53 10.72 4.21
N GLU A 65 8.75 11.08 3.80
CA GLU A 65 9.09 11.37 2.40
C GLU A 65 8.81 10.18 1.46
N VAL A 66 9.04 8.95 1.92
CA VAL A 66 8.75 7.74 1.13
C VAL A 66 7.25 7.62 0.88
N VAL A 67 6.42 7.86 1.90
CA VAL A 67 4.96 7.81 1.80
C VAL A 67 4.42 8.99 0.98
N ASN A 68 5.01 10.18 1.10
CA ASN A 68 4.70 11.35 0.28
C ASN A 68 4.81 11.04 -1.21
N LYS A 69 5.86 10.32 -1.61
CA LYS A 69 6.14 10.06 -3.02
C LYS A 69 5.31 8.92 -3.60
N VAL A 70 4.66 8.13 -2.74
CA VAL A 70 3.68 7.11 -3.13
C VAL A 70 2.29 7.72 -3.24
N THR A 71 1.94 8.63 -2.33
CA THR A 71 0.57 9.13 -2.16
C THR A 71 0.33 10.52 -2.76
N ASN A 72 1.39 11.29 -3.01
CA ASN A 72 1.39 12.72 -3.36
C ASN A 72 0.67 13.63 -2.32
N LEU A 73 0.54 13.18 -1.07
CA LEU A 73 -0.03 13.96 0.04
C LEU A 73 1.03 14.85 0.69
N ASP A 74 0.64 16.01 1.24
CA ASP A 74 1.59 16.82 2.00
C ASP A 74 2.08 16.11 3.27
N GLU A 75 3.29 16.44 3.72
CA GLU A 75 3.93 15.74 4.83
C GLU A 75 3.16 15.90 6.14
N LEU A 76 2.49 17.04 6.37
CA LEU A 76 1.68 17.25 7.57
C LEU A 76 0.43 16.36 7.57
N GLN A 77 -0.20 16.15 6.42
CA GLN A 77 -1.28 15.18 6.26
C GLN A 77 -0.81 13.77 6.53
N ILE A 78 0.38 13.38 6.03
CA ILE A 78 0.94 12.04 6.27
C ILE A 78 1.23 11.82 7.75
N VAL A 79 1.82 12.80 8.44
CA VAL A 79 2.07 12.72 9.89
C VAL A 79 0.75 12.55 10.65
N LYS A 80 -0.31 13.29 10.27
CA LYS A 80 -1.64 13.14 10.87
C LYS A 80 -2.23 11.74 10.64
N LEU A 81 -2.16 11.23 9.42
CA LEU A 81 -2.65 9.90 9.08
C LEU A 81 -1.86 8.82 9.82
N LYS A 82 -0.53 8.92 9.85
CA LYS A 82 0.31 8.00 10.63
C LYS A 82 -0.05 7.99 12.11
N ALA A 83 -0.21 9.17 12.71
CA ALA A 83 -0.65 9.27 14.10
C ALA A 83 -2.03 8.61 14.32
N LEU A 84 -2.97 8.80 13.38
CA LEU A 84 -4.30 8.19 13.41
C LEU A 84 -4.24 6.65 13.28
N PHE A 85 -3.40 6.12 12.41
CA PHE A 85 -3.25 4.70 12.13
C PHE A 85 -2.20 3.99 13.00
N GLY A 86 -1.54 4.71 13.92
CA GLY A 86 -0.52 4.17 14.82
C GLY A 86 0.89 4.02 14.22
N GLY A 87 1.14 4.57 13.03
CA GLY A 87 2.45 4.62 12.41
C GLY A 87 3.34 5.75 12.92
N ARG A 88 4.60 5.75 12.46
CA ARG A 88 5.66 6.70 12.83
C ARG A 88 6.57 7.01 11.63
N GLY A 89 7.54 7.90 11.82
CA GLY A 89 8.52 8.31 10.81
C GLY A 89 8.00 9.31 9.79
#